data_AF-A0A497BVU0-F1
#
_entry.id   AF-A0A497BVU0-F1
#
_cell.length_a   1.000
_cell.length_b   1.000
_cell.length_c   1.000
_cell.angle_alpha   90.00
_cell.angle_beta   90.00
_cell.angle_gamma   90.00
#
_symmetry.space_group_name_H-M   'P 1'
#
loop_
_entity.id
_entity.type
_entity.pdbx_description
1 polymer ?
#
loop_
_entity_poly.entity_id
_entity_poly.type
_entity_poly.pdbx_seq_one_letter_code
_entity_poly.pdbx_strand_id
1 'polypeptide(L)'
;MNTEISVPKKHQWLFWIILAAFSTFFAEVFSGSDMFPFFNAWGILVVVPLYGLHIITLASLVYRADKPRFSSLIFAGMLFGLYEAYLTKV
;
A
#
# COMPACT_ATOMS: atom_id res chain seq x y z
N MET A 1 1.93 -4.70 32.81
CA MET A 1 2.49 -3.33 32.76
C MET A 1 2.29 -2.85 31.33
N ASN A 2 1.16 -2.21 31.06
CA ASN A 2 0.80 -1.77 29.71
C ASN A 2 1.50 -0.44 29.48
N THR A 3 2.65 -0.48 28.81
CA THR A 3 3.27 0.72 28.27
C THR A 3 2.36 1.23 27.16
N GLU A 4 1.54 2.23 27.49
CA GLU A 4 0.84 3.07 26.52
C GLU A 4 1.90 3.77 25.66
N ILE A 5 2.34 3.12 24.58
CA ILE A 5 3.25 3.71 23.60
C ILE A 5 2.42 4.77 22.85
N SER A 6 2.39 6.00 23.38
CA SER A 6 1.74 7.11 22.71
C SER A 6 2.60 7.54 21.51
N VAL A 7 2.33 6.96 20.34
CA VAL A 7 3.02 7.31 19.11
C VAL A 7 2.71 8.78 18.78
N PRO A 8 3.71 9.67 18.68
CA PRO A 8 3.46 11.07 18.36
C PRO A 8 2.81 11.17 16.98
N LYS A 9 1.78 12.02 16.82
CA LYS A 9 1.01 12.16 15.56
C LYS A 9 1.88 12.32 14.31
N LYS A 10 3.04 12.99 14.42
CA LYS A 10 4.01 13.13 13.33
C LYS A 10 4.51 11.78 12.78
N HIS A 11 4.76 10.81 13.65
CA HIS A 11 5.23 9.47 13.25
C HIS A 11 4.13 8.67 12.57
N GLN A 12 2.86 8.88 12.95
CA GLN A 12 1.72 8.24 12.28
C GLN A 12 1.59 8.76 10.83
N TRP A 13 1.67 10.07 10.62
CA TRP A 13 1.66 10.65 9.27
C TRP A 13 2.83 10.17 8.42
N LEU A 14 4.04 10.13 8.99
CA LEU A 14 5.21 9.58 8.31
C LEU A 14 4.99 8.11 7.93
N PHE A 15 4.45 7.30 8.83
CA PHE A 15 4.13 5.91 8.55
C PHE A 15 3.18 5.77 7.36
N TRP A 16 2.08 6.55 7.32
CA TRP A 16 1.13 6.50 6.21
C TRP A 16 1.73 6.95 4.88
N ILE A 17 2.56 8.01 4.90
CA ILE A 17 3.25 8.50 3.70
C ILE A 17 4.23 7.44 3.17
N ILE A 18 5.03 6.84 4.06
CA ILE A 18 5.98 5.79 3.70
C ILE A 18 5.21 4.58 3.16
N LEU A 19 4.11 4.18 3.80
CA LEU A 19 3.29 3.06 3.35
C LEU A 19 2.72 3.28 1.95
N ALA A 20 2.18 4.48 1.67
CA ALA A 20 1.67 4.82 0.35
C ALA A 20 2.78 4.86 -0.71
N ALA A 21 3.96 5.41 -0.36
CA ALA A 21 5.11 5.44 -1.26
C ALA A 21 5.60 4.02 -1.60
N PHE A 22 5.76 3.14 -0.61
CA PHE A 22 6.13 1.74 -0.85
C PHE A 22 5.07 1.01 -1.68
N SER A 23 3.78 1.20 -1.39
CA SER A 23 2.71 0.59 -2.16
C SER A 23 2.76 1.01 -3.63
N THR A 24 3.00 2.29 -3.90
CA THR A 24 3.12 2.83 -5.26
C THR A 24 4.35 2.30 -5.96
N PHE A 25 5.49 2.21 -5.25
CA PHE A 25 6.73 1.68 -5.82
C PHE A 25 6.57 0.22 -6.26
N PHE A 26 5.95 -0.64 -5.43
CA PHE A 26 5.71 -2.03 -5.80
C PHE A 26 4.65 -2.19 -6.89
N ALA A 27 3.67 -1.29 -6.96
CA ALA A 27 2.64 -1.39 -8.00
C ALA A 27 3.13 -0.87 -9.36
N GLU A 28 3.85 0.25 -9.40
CA GLU A 28 4.22 0.91 -10.66
C GLU A 28 5.60 0.47 -11.15
N VAL A 29 6.61 0.55 -10.28
CA VAL A 29 8.01 0.32 -10.68
C VAL A 29 8.28 -1.17 -10.87
N PHE A 30 7.71 -2.03 -10.02
CA PHE A 30 7.92 -3.47 -10.10
C PHE A 30 7.05 -4.13 -11.19
N SER A 31 5.85 -3.62 -11.47
CA SER A 31 5.05 -4.08 -12.61
C SER A 31 5.59 -3.59 -13.95
N GLY A 32 6.38 -2.52 -13.94
CA GLY A 32 6.94 -1.89 -15.14
C GLY A 32 5.95 -0.95 -15.84
N SER A 33 4.86 -0.52 -15.19
CA SER A 33 3.90 0.43 -15.76
C SER A 33 4.44 1.86 -15.81
N ASP A 34 5.10 2.34 -14.75
CA ASP A 34 5.79 3.63 -14.72
C ASP A 34 7.08 3.54 -13.89
N MET A 35 8.21 3.91 -14.49
CA MET A 35 9.53 3.87 -13.85
C MET A 35 9.72 5.02 -12.84
N PHE A 36 9.00 6.14 -13.00
CA PHE A 36 9.19 7.35 -12.20
C PHE A 36 7.88 7.96 -11.69
N PRO A 37 7.06 7.21 -10.94
CA PRO A 37 5.76 7.68 -10.45
C PRO A 37 5.87 8.88 -9.49
N PHE A 38 7.04 9.10 -8.87
CA PHE A 38 7.26 10.23 -7.96
C PHE A 38 7.74 11.52 -8.65
N PHE A 39 8.10 11.47 -9.93
CA PHE A 39 8.61 12.65 -10.66
C PHE A 39 7.55 13.35 -11.50
N ASN A 40 6.34 12.77 -11.58
CA ASN A 40 5.21 13.36 -12.27
C ASN A 40 4.20 13.92 -11.25
N ALA A 41 3.65 15.11 -11.53
CA ALA A 41 2.58 15.71 -10.72
C ALA A 41 1.34 14.80 -10.65
N TRP A 42 1.02 14.10 -11.74
CA TRP A 42 -0.06 13.11 -11.75
C TRP A 42 0.24 11.93 -10.84
N GLY A 43 1.48 11.47 -10.84
CA GLY A 43 1.93 10.37 -10.00
C GLY A 43 1.82 10.69 -8.51
N ILE A 44 2.25 11.89 -8.10
CA ILE A 44 2.16 12.32 -6.70
C ILE A 44 0.70 12.58 -6.27
N LEU A 45 -0.11 13.22 -7.12
CA LEU A 45 -1.45 13.68 -6.73
C LEU A 45 -2.54 12.62 -6.88
N VAL A 46 -2.37 11.67 -7.79
CA VAL A 46 -3.39 10.66 -8.12
C VAL A 46 -2.89 9.27 -7.81
N VAL A 47 -1.74 8.88 -8.36
CA VAL A 47 -1.24 7.50 -8.28
C VAL A 47 -0.84 7.13 -6.85
N VAL A 48 -0.11 8.00 -6.14
CA VAL A 48 0.30 7.76 -4.75
C VAL A 48 -0.89 7.64 -3.79
N PRO A 49 -1.88 8.55 -3.78
CA PRO A 49 -3.08 8.39 -2.97
C PRO A 49 -3.90 7.16 -3.36
N LEU A 50 -3.99 6.85 -4.66
CA LEU A 50 -4.72 5.68 -5.14
C LEU A 50 -4.12 4.38 -4.62
N TYR A 51 -2.80 4.18 -4.73
CA TYR A 51 -2.15 2.99 -4.19
C TYR A 51 -2.11 2.98 -2.66
N GLY A 52 -2.01 4.15 -2.03
CA GLY A 52 -2.22 4.30 -0.59
C GLY A 52 -3.59 3.76 -0.15
N LEU A 53 -4.66 4.08 -0.89
CA LEU A 53 -5.99 3.55 -0.61
C LEU A 53 -6.07 2.02 -0.85
N HIS A 54 -5.44 1.48 -1.89
CA HIS A 54 -5.41 0.03 -2.13
C HIS A 54 -4.79 -0.72 -0.94
N ILE A 55 -3.61 -0.30 -0.47
CA ILE A 55 -2.97 -1.00 0.65
C ILE A 55 -3.75 -0.83 1.96
N ILE A 56 -4.35 0.35 2.21
CA ILE A 56 -5.17 0.59 3.41
C ILE A 56 -6.42 -0.28 3.39
N THR A 57 -7.11 -0.37 2.24
CA THR A 57 -8.33 -1.17 2.11
C THR A 57 -8.04 -2.67 2.25
N LEU A 58 -7.00 -3.17 1.58
CA LEU A 58 -6.56 -4.56 1.70
C LEU A 58 -6.06 -4.90 3.10
N ALA A 59 -5.25 -4.04 3.71
CA ALA A 59 -4.81 -4.21 5.09
C ALA A 59 -6.01 -4.24 6.03
N SER A 60 -6.94 -3.29 5.91
CA SER A 60 -8.16 -3.27 6.72
C SER A 60 -8.99 -4.55 6.55
N LEU A 61 -9.07 -5.11 5.34
CA LEU A 61 -9.75 -6.37 5.08
C LEU A 61 -9.06 -7.55 5.76
N VAL A 62 -7.73 -7.63 5.68
CA VAL A 62 -6.94 -8.70 6.31
C VAL A 62 -7.02 -8.61 7.84
N TYR A 63 -6.91 -7.41 8.40
CA TYR A 63 -6.98 -7.16 9.85
C TYR A 63 -8.39 -7.27 10.43
N ARG A 64 -9.44 -7.29 9.60
CA ARG A 64 -10.81 -7.60 10.05
C ARG A 64 -11.01 -9.08 10.37
N ALA A 65 -10.14 -9.98 9.89
CA ALA A 65 -10.19 -11.38 10.26
C ALA A 65 -9.66 -11.56 11.69
N ASP A 66 -10.29 -12.43 12.50
CA ASP A 66 -9.89 -12.71 13.90
C ASP A 66 -8.42 -13.14 14.05
N LYS A 67 -7.82 -13.70 13.00
CA LYS A 67 -6.45 -14.22 13.01
C LYS A 67 -5.75 -13.88 11.69
N PRO A 68 -5.26 -12.63 11.51
CA PRO A 68 -4.48 -12.28 10.33
C PRO A 68 -3.18 -13.07 10.35
N ARG A 69 -3.09 -14.10 9.51
CA ARG A 69 -1.88 -14.89 9.33
C ARG A 69 -1.04 -14.28 8.22
N PHE A 70 0.26 -14.58 8.21
CA PHE A 70 1.15 -14.19 7.12
C PHE A 70 0.60 -14.66 5.75
N SER A 71 0.01 -15.86 5.69
CA SER A 71 -0.65 -16.37 4.48
C SER A 71 -1.80 -15.48 3.98
N SER A 72 -2.56 -14.84 4.88
CA SER A 72 -3.65 -13.93 4.50
C SER A 72 -3.13 -12.64 3.89
N LEU A 73 -2.00 -12.13 4.39
CA LEU A 73 -1.30 -10.97 3.80
C LEU A 73 -0.76 -11.30 2.41
N ILE A 74 -0.12 -12.47 2.27
CA ILE A 74 0.38 -12.94 0.96
C ILE A 74 -0.77 -13.13 -0.03
N PHE A 75 -1.90 -13.70 0.40
CA PHE A 75 -3.08 -13.86 -0.46
C PHE A 75 -3.67 -12.52 -0.90
N ALA A 76 -3.80 -11.56 0.01
CA ALA A 76 -4.25 -10.21 -0.33
C ALA A 76 -3.28 -9.53 -1.33
N GLY A 77 -1.97 -9.71 -1.14
CA GLY A 77 -0.95 -9.23 -2.07
C GLY A 77 -1.02 -9.90 -3.45
N MET A 78 -1.26 -11.21 -3.52
CA MET A 78 -1.45 -11.93 -4.79
C MET A 78 -2.70 -11.45 -5.54
N LEU A 79 -3.81 -11.22 -4.83
CA LEU A 79 -5.03 -10.65 -5.43
C LEU A 79 -4.78 -9.25 -5.98
N PHE A 80 -4.06 -8.42 -5.22
CA PHE A 80 -3.67 -7.08 -5.67
C PHE A 80 -2.79 -7.12 -6.92
N GLY A 81 -1.76 -7.97 -6.92
CA GLY A 81 -0.87 -8.13 -8.09
C GLY A 81 -1.61 -8.65 -9.32
N LEU A 82 -2.55 -9.59 -9.15
CA LEU A 82 -3.37 -10.10 -10.26
C LEU A 82 -4.31 -9.01 -10.82
N TYR A 83 -4.91 -8.22 -9.94
CA TYR A 83 -5.74 -7.07 -10.32
C TYR A 83 -4.93 -6.02 -11.09
N GLU A 84 -3.74 -5.67 -10.58
CA GLU A 84 -2.86 -4.70 -11.24
C GLU A 84 -2.40 -5.19 -12.62
N ALA A 85 -1.99 -6.46 -12.75
CA ALA A 85 -1.61 -7.05 -14.03
C ALA A 85 -2.77 -7.00 -15.03
N TYR A 86 -3.99 -7.28 -14.58
CA TYR A 86 -5.18 -7.18 -15.44
C TYR A 86 -5.45 -5.75 -15.92
N LEU A 87 -5.27 -4.74 -15.06
CA LEU A 87 -5.53 -3.34 -15.41
C LEU A 87 -4.47 -2.76 -16.34
N THR A 88 -3.20 -2.99 -16.02
CA THR A 88 -2.06 -2.44 -16.77
C THR A 88 -1.81 -3.20 -18.08
N LYS A 89 -2.40 -4.41 -18.23
CA LYS A 89 -2.28 -5.29 -19.40
C LYS A 89 -0.84 -5.63 -19.77
N VAL A 90 0.08 -5.56 -18.80
CA VAL A 90 1.47 -5.99 -18.95
C VAL A 90 1.59 -7.51 -18.84
#